data_AF-A0A3B8ZAT4-F1
#
_entry.id   AF-A0A3B8ZAT4-F1
#
_cell.length_a   1.000
_cell.length_b   1.000
_cell.length_c   1.000
_cell.angle_alpha   90.00
_cell.angle_beta   90.00
_cell.angle_gamma   90.00
#
_symmetry.space_group_name_H-M   'P 1'
#
loop_
_entity.id
_entity.type
_entity.pdbx_description
1 polymer ?
#
loop_
_entity_poly.entity_id
_entity_poly.type
_entity_poly.pdbx_seq_one_letter_code
_entity_poly.pdbx_strand_id
1 'polypeptide(L)' 'MQELVLISQDRALVECYSRQDESRWMLVTLSRLEQELNLTSVGISIPLAEIYRNVVFDPPDQILPSQS' A
#
# COMPACT_ATOMS: atom_id res chain seq x y z
N MET A 1 -15.47 13.58 -0.78
CA MET A 1 -14.37 13.07 0.08
C MET A 1 -13.15 12.90 -0.82
N GLN A 2 -11.94 13.11 -0.33
CA GLN A 2 -10.71 12.93 -1.12
C GLN A 2 -9.85 11.88 -0.43
N GLU A 3 -9.35 10.93 -1.21
CA GLU A 3 -8.48 9.84 -0.76
C GLU A 3 -7.23 9.83 -1.67
N LEU A 4 -6.04 9.82 -1.05
CA LEU A 4 -4.77 9.68 -1.73
C LEU A 4 -4.14 8.35 -1.30
N VAL A 5 -3.87 7.48 -2.27
CA VAL A 5 -3.33 6.15 -2.03
C VAL A 5 -1.88 6.11 -2.54
N LEU A 6 -0.96 5.74 -1.67
CA LEU A 6 0.43 5.45 -2.01
C LEU A 6 0.67 3.94 -1.89
N ILE A 7 1.31 3.36 -2.90
CA ILE A 7 1.61 1.92 -2.99
C ILE A 7 3.12 1.79 -3.11
N SER A 8 3.77 1.15 -2.14
CA SER A 8 5.20 0.82 -2.20
C SER A 8 5.44 -0.32 -3.19
N GLN A 9 6.56 -0.28 -3.93
CA GLN A 9 6.90 -1.30 -4.92
C GLN A 9 7.86 -2.37 -4.36
N ASP A 10 8.67 -2.02 -3.36
CA ASP A 10 9.70 -2.86 -2.75
C ASP A 10 9.14 -3.80 -1.67
N ARG A 11 7.94 -3.52 -1.16
CA ARG A 11 7.26 -4.32 -0.13
C ARG A 11 5.74 -4.18 -0.24
N ALA A 12 5.01 -5.14 0.33
CA ALA A 12 3.56 -5.05 0.48
C ALA A 12 3.19 -3.96 1.50
N LEU A 13 3.06 -2.71 1.03
CA LEU A 13 2.69 -1.57 1.86
C LEU A 13 1.83 -0.59 1.06
N VAL A 14 0.62 -0.37 1.56
CA VAL A 14 -0.32 0.62 1.05
C VAL A 14 -0.62 1.63 2.15
N GLU A 15 -0.50 2.91 1.81
CA GLU A 15 -0.83 4.03 2.67
C GLU A 15 -2.00 4.80 2.06
N CYS A 16 -3.10 4.91 2.80
CA CYS A 16 -4.30 5.62 2.36
C CYS A 16 -4.52 6.84 3.25
N TYR A 17 -4.41 8.02 2.67
CA TYR A 17 -4.73 9.29 3.30
C TYR A 17 -6.15 9.69 2.92
N SER A 18 -7.04 9.82 3.90
CA SER A 18 -8.41 10.30 3.70
C SER A 18 -8.59 11.67 4.33
N ARG A 19 -9.15 12.62 3.58
CA ARG A 19 -9.45 13.97 4.09
C ARG A 19 -10.77 13.93 4.87
N GLN A 20 -10.69 14.13 6.18
CA GLN A 20 -11.86 14.12 7.09
C GLN A 20 -12.52 15.50 7.18
N ASP A 21 -11.72 16.56 7.13
CA ASP A 21 -12.16 17.96 7.07
C ASP A 21 -11.09 18.81 6.35
N GLU A 22 -11.27 20.13 6.32
CA GLU A 22 -10.34 21.00 5.59
C GLU A 22 -8.89 20.93 6.09
N SER A 23 -8.67 20.55 7.35
CA SER A 23 -7.38 20.63 8.04
C SER A 23 -6.86 19.29 8.55
N ARG A 24 -7.65 18.21 8.49
CA ARG A 24 -7.25 16.87 8.94
C ARG A 24 -7.27 15.82 7.85
N TRP A 25 -6.16 15.09 7.81
CA TRP A 25 -6.00 13.85 7.08
C TRP A 25 -5.89 12.70 8.09
N MET A 26 -6.61 11.62 7.82
CA MET A 26 -6.45 10.36 8.52
C MET A 26 -5.62 9.43 7.65
N LEU A 27 -4.57 8.84 8.23
CA LEU A 27 -3.74 7.84 7.57
C LEU A 27 -4.14 6.44 8.05
N VAL A 28 -4.34 5.55 7.09
CA VAL A 28 -4.43 4.10 7.33
C VAL A 28 -3.29 3.43 6.58
N THR A 29 -2.59 2.54 7.27
CA THR A 29 -1.46 1.78 6.71
C THR A 29 -1.82 0.29 6.70
N LEU A 30 -1.62 -0.34 5.55
CA LEU A 30 -1.90 -1.75 5.32
C LEU A 30 -0.62 -2.41 4.83
N SER A 31 -0.15 -3.44 5.52
CA SER A 31 1.15 -4.07 5.26
C SER A 31 1.11 -5.59 5.19
N ARG A 32 -0.10 -6.18 5.19
CA ARG A 32 -0.31 -7.63 5.08
C ARG A 32 -1.26 -7.93 3.93
N LEU A 33 -0.97 -8.97 3.15
CA LEU A 33 -1.70 -9.30 1.92
C LEU A 33 -3.16 -9.70 2.17
N GLU A 34 -3.48 -10.15 3.38
CA GLU A 34 -4.84 -10.49 3.82
C GLU A 34 -5.69 -9.26 4.15
N GLN A 35 -5.09 -8.07 4.25
CA GLN A 35 -5.82 -6.84 4.49
C GLN A 35 -6.49 -6.32 3.22
N GLU A 36 -7.49 -5.46 3.41
CA GLU A 36 -8.23 -4.83 2.32
C GLU A 36 -8.11 -3.30 2.40
N LEU A 37 -7.79 -2.70 1.25
CA LEU A 37 -7.89 -1.26 1.04
C LEU A 37 -9.36 -0.90 0.82
N ASN A 38 -9.92 -0.11 1.73
CA ASN A 38 -11.28 0.39 1.64
C ASN A 38 -11.25 1.84 1.16
N LEU A 39 -11.76 2.09 -0.05
CA LEU A 39 -11.89 3.43 -0.63
C LEU A 39 -13.33 3.88 -0.53
N THR A 40 -13.63 4.60 0.55
CA THR A 40 -14.98 5.01 0.92
C THR A 40 -15.58 6.02 -0.06
N SER A 41 -14.76 6.84 -0.71
CA SER A 41 -15.21 7.84 -1.68
C SER A 41 -15.83 7.21 -2.94
N VAL A 42 -15.38 6.00 -3.30
CA VAL A 42 -15.86 5.25 -4.48
C VAL A 42 -16.62 3.98 -4.12
N GLY A 43 -16.71 3.63 -2.83
CA GLY A 43 -17.44 2.46 -2.34
C GLY A 43 -16.82 1.12 -2.76
N ILE A 44 -15.49 1.06 -2.89
CA ILE A 44 -14.79 -0.14 -3.35
C ILE A 44 -13.84 -0.63 -2.25
N SER A 45 -13.77 -1.95 -2.10
CA SER A 45 -12.80 -2.65 -1.26
C SER A 45 -11.91 -3.52 -2.16
N ILE A 46 -10.59 -3.41 -1.98
CA ILE A 46 -9.60 -4.11 -2.80
C ILE A 46 -8.64 -4.89 -1.87
N PRO A 47 -8.58 -6.22 -1.96
CA PRO A 47 -7.58 -7.00 -1.23
C PRO A 47 -6.16 -6.59 -1.61
N LEU A 48 -5.26 -6.49 -0.63
CA LEU A 48 -3.84 -6.18 -0.91
C LEU A 48 -3.20 -7.25 -1.80
N ALA A 49 -3.62 -8.51 -1.66
CA ALA A 49 -3.21 -9.59 -2.55
C ALA A 49 -3.54 -9.32 -4.04
N GLU A 50 -4.64 -8.64 -4.34
CA GLU A 50 -5.00 -8.26 -5.72
C GLU A 50 -4.20 -7.05 -6.21
N ILE A 51 -3.92 -6.07 -5.33
CA ILE A 51 -3.06 -4.91 -5.64
C ILE A 51 -1.65 -5.37 -6.02
N TYR A 52 -1.11 -6.34 -5.28
CA TYR A 52 0.22 -6.91 -5.50
C TYR A 52 0.21 -8.19 -6.32
N ARG A 53 -0.85 -8.43 -7.08
CA ARG A 53 -0.95 -9.64 -7.91
C ARG A 53 0.21 -9.69 -8.90
N ASN A 54 0.91 -10.83 -8.92
CA ASN A 54 2.11 -11.07 -9.72
C ASN A 54 3.33 -10.18 -9.37
N VAL A 55 3.31 -9.48 -8.23
CA VAL A 55 4.49 -8.80 -7.70
C VAL A 55 5.29 -9.82 -6.88
N VAL A 56 6.58 -9.93 -7.18
CA VAL A 56 7.54 -10.67 -6.38
C VAL A 56 8.40 -9.65 -5.67
N PHE A 57 8.39 -9.68 -4.33
CA PHE A 57 9.23 -8.79 -3.54
C PHE A 57 10.63 -9.39 -3.44
N ASP A 58 11.64 -8.57 -3.67
CA ASP A 58 13.00 -8.95 -3.37
C ASP A 58 13.13 -9.19 -1.86
N PRO A 59 13.86 -10.22 -1.43
CA PRO A 59 14.17 -10.38 -0.02
C PRO A 59 14.92 -9.13 0.47
N PRO A 60 14.59 -8.61 1.66
CA PRO A 60 15.33 -7.50 2.24
C PRO A 60 16.81 -7.89 2.33
N ASP A 61 17.67 -7.13 1.64
CA ASP A 61 19.12 -7.35 1.47
C ASP A 61 19.56 -8.54 0.61
N GLN A 62 19.24 -8.54 -0.68
CA GLN A 62 20.17 -9.09 -1.67
C GLN A 62 21.14 -7.98 -2.13
N ILE A 63 22.03 -7.55 -1.22
CA ILE A 63 23.30 -6.94 -1.66
C ILE A 63 24.06 -8.07 -2.34
N LEU A 64 23.96 -8.16 -3.67
CA LEU A 64 24.83 -9.02 -4.46
C LEU A 64 26.28 -8.70 -4.05
N PRO A 65 27.05 -9.66 -3.50
CA PRO A 65 28.46 -9.41 -3.28
C PRO A 65 29.06 -9.08 -4.65
N SER A 66 29.69 -7.91 -4.76
CA SER A 66 30.47 -7.54 -5.93
C SER A 66 31.49 -8.65 -6.17
N GLN A 67 31.22 -9.50 -7.16
CA GLN A 67 32.12 -10.58 -7.55
C GLN A 67 33.48 -9.95 -7.87
N SER A 68 34.49 -10.37 -7.11
CA SER A 68 35.86 -9.84 -7.11
C SER A 68 36.64 -10.16 -8.37
#